data_AF-A0A968XJP4-F1
#
_entry.id   AF-A0A968XJP4-F1
#
_cell.length_a   1.000
_cell.length_b   1.000
_cell.length_c   1.000
_cell.angle_alpha   90.00
_cell.angle_beta   90.00
_cell.angle_gamma   90.00
#
_symmetry.space_group_name_H-M   'P 1'
#
loop_
_entity.id
_entity.type
_entity.pdbx_description
1 polymer ?
#
loop_
_entity_poly.entity_id
_entity_poly.type
_entity_poly.pdbx_seq_one_letter_code
_entity_poly.pdbx_strand_id
1 'polypeptide(L)'
;MAGLKMKALYNQYFCSPSARFYILAFFLAFVFLTGGSSRDDVQSLIILRPAAVIFAAYALTVADFSEWKGRLFPLYILLALAALMVIQLIPLPPSLWTQLPERELFKDIAVLAGIDQPWRPLSIAPSRTLNSLFSLSVPLAALFLYLNLPNEMRFRAIILIMIFILFSALLAIGQIAGPSKNALYLYRITNFNSPVGFFANRNHQASLLAALILLLGWYGGIINAQKLRGNVRAFGAILAIIVILPLIFITGSRAGLILSGAALPAAIWFFFKGLSTMRLMLERRLNRNSSKKDF
;
A
#
# COMPACT_ATOMS: atom_id res chain seq x y z
N MET A 1 -4.68 2.67 43.85
CA MET A 1 -3.36 2.09 43.44
C MET A 1 -3.44 1.16 42.23
N ALA A 2 -4.42 0.27 42.10
CA ALA A 2 -4.53 -0.66 40.96
C ALA A 2 -4.67 0.04 39.59
N GLY A 3 -5.48 1.10 39.48
CA GLY A 3 -5.65 1.85 38.22
C GLY A 3 -4.39 2.58 37.73
N LEU A 4 -3.55 3.08 38.63
CA LEU A 4 -2.27 3.73 38.28
C LEU A 4 -1.25 2.71 37.75
N LYS A 5 -1.16 1.53 38.38
CA LYS A 5 -0.32 0.43 37.88
C LYS A 5 -0.80 -0.08 36.53
N MET A 6 -2.11 -0.22 36.33
CA MET A 6 -2.70 -0.65 35.06
C MET A 6 -2.44 0.35 33.92
N LYS A 7 -2.58 1.66 34.19
CA LYS A 7 -2.27 2.72 33.23
C LYS A 7 -0.78 2.78 32.90
N ALA A 8 0.09 2.55 33.88
CA ALA A 8 1.53 2.48 33.66
C ALA A 8 1.92 1.28 32.78
N LEU A 9 1.37 0.09 33.05
CA LEU A 9 1.57 -1.10 32.23
C LEU A 9 1.03 -0.91 30.80
N TYR A 10 -0.17 -0.35 30.65
CA TYR A 10 -0.74 -0.02 29.34
C TYR A 10 0.20 0.89 28.54
N ASN A 11 0.70 1.97 29.15
CA ASN A 11 1.61 2.90 28.50
C ASN A 11 2.96 2.26 28.16
N GLN A 12 3.48 1.39 29.04
CA GLN A 12 4.76 0.71 28.84
C GLN A 12 4.70 -0.31 27.69
N TYR A 13 3.64 -1.12 27.63
CA TYR A 13 3.55 -2.25 26.69
C TYR A 13 2.83 -1.95 25.39
N PHE A 14 1.86 -1.02 25.37
CA PHE A 14 1.07 -0.72 24.17
C PHE A 14 1.43 0.65 23.59
N CYS A 15 1.67 1.67 24.42
CA CYS A 15 1.95 3.01 23.90
C CYS A 15 3.41 3.23 23.47
N SER A 16 4.34 2.32 23.80
CA SER A 16 5.76 2.52 23.48
C SER A 16 6.03 2.52 21.96
N PRO A 17 7.04 3.27 21.48
CA PRO A 17 7.38 3.31 20.05
C PRO A 17 7.66 1.93 19.44
N SER A 18 8.30 1.04 20.20
CA SER A 18 8.59 -0.34 19.77
C SER A 18 7.29 -1.15 19.64
N ALA A 19 6.37 -1.04 20.60
CA ALA A 19 5.08 -1.73 20.54
C ALA A 19 4.28 -1.31 19.32
N ARG A 20 4.18 0.01 19.05
CA ARG A 20 3.52 0.54 17.85
C ARG A 20 4.12 -0.01 16.56
N PHE A 21 5.45 -0.13 16.50
CA PHE A 21 6.14 -0.72 15.36
C PHE A 21 5.81 -2.21 15.18
N TYR A 22 5.86 -3.02 16.25
CA TYR A 22 5.54 -4.44 16.17
C TYR A 22 4.06 -4.69 15.82
N ILE A 23 3.16 -3.82 16.28
CA ILE A 23 1.74 -3.87 15.91
C ILE A 23 1.57 -3.57 14.41
N LEU A 24 2.24 -2.55 13.88
CA LEU A 24 2.26 -2.31 12.43
C LEU A 24 2.86 -3.50 11.67
N ALA A 25 3.97 -4.05 12.15
CA ALA A 25 4.63 -5.19 11.51
C ALA A 25 3.73 -6.42 11.45
N PHE A 26 3.04 -6.72 12.56
CA PHE A 26 2.04 -7.78 12.63
C PHE A 26 0.88 -7.50 11.67
N PHE A 27 0.34 -6.28 11.67
CA PHE A 27 -0.76 -5.91 10.78
C PHE A 27 -0.36 -6.04 9.31
N LEU A 28 0.85 -5.61 8.93
CA LEU A 28 1.39 -5.79 7.58
C LEU A 28 1.50 -7.27 7.21
N ALA A 29 2.08 -8.10 8.08
CA ALA A 29 2.16 -9.54 7.85
C ALA A 29 0.77 -10.15 7.64
N PHE A 30 -0.18 -9.78 8.49
CA PHE A 30 -1.57 -10.23 8.39
C PHE A 30 -2.21 -9.81 7.07
N VAL A 31 -2.03 -8.56 6.64
CA VAL A 31 -2.51 -8.06 5.34
C VAL A 31 -1.90 -8.82 4.16
N PHE A 32 -0.58 -9.04 4.14
CA PHE A 32 0.08 -9.78 3.05
C PHE A 32 -0.41 -11.22 2.94
N LEU A 33 -0.70 -11.88 4.07
CA LEU A 33 -1.16 -13.27 4.09
C LEU A 33 -2.65 -13.41 3.76
N THR A 34 -3.47 -12.39 4.01
CA THR A 34 -4.95 -12.51 3.95
C THR A 34 -5.64 -11.57 2.97
N GLY A 35 -4.97 -10.52 2.48
CA GLY A 35 -5.57 -9.42 1.72
C GLY A 35 -5.31 -9.43 0.21
N GLY A 36 -4.76 -10.51 -0.33
CA GLY A 36 -4.29 -10.60 -1.73
C GLY A 36 -5.38 -10.69 -2.80
N SER A 37 -6.66 -10.55 -2.47
CA SER A 37 -7.76 -10.60 -3.43
C SER A 37 -8.77 -9.47 -3.22
N SER A 38 -9.27 -8.91 -4.32
CA SER A 38 -10.31 -7.88 -4.34
C SER A 38 -11.73 -8.45 -4.43
N ARG A 39 -11.86 -9.78 -4.55
CA ARG A 39 -13.16 -10.46 -4.65
C ARG A 39 -13.87 -10.43 -3.29
N ASP A 40 -15.19 -10.29 -3.33
CA ASP A 40 -16.08 -10.27 -2.16
C ASP A 40 -16.32 -11.67 -1.55
N ASP A 41 -16.07 -12.75 -2.30
CA ASP A 41 -16.24 -14.14 -1.88
C ASP A 41 -15.04 -14.75 -1.12
N VAL A 42 -14.02 -13.95 -0.83
CA VAL A 42 -12.79 -14.41 -0.16
C VAL A 42 -12.98 -14.41 1.35
N GLN A 43 -12.96 -15.61 1.95
CA GLN A 43 -13.23 -15.82 3.38
C GLN A 43 -12.29 -15.04 4.30
N SER A 44 -11.01 -14.89 3.93
CA SER A 44 -10.03 -14.18 4.74
C SER A 44 -10.39 -12.70 4.95
N LEU A 45 -11.19 -12.09 4.05
CA LEU A 45 -11.64 -10.71 4.18
C LEU A 45 -12.67 -10.50 5.29
N ILE A 46 -13.41 -11.57 5.66
CA ILE A 46 -14.35 -11.56 6.80
C ILE A 46 -13.59 -11.32 8.10
N ILE A 47 -12.34 -11.78 8.19
CA ILE A 47 -11.48 -11.58 9.37
C ILE A 47 -10.66 -10.29 9.21
N LEU A 48 -10.08 -10.07 8.02
CA LEU A 48 -9.17 -8.95 7.78
C LEU A 48 -9.84 -7.59 7.97
N ARG A 49 -11.06 -7.38 7.45
CA ARG A 49 -11.70 -6.06 7.48
C ARG A 49 -12.12 -5.64 8.91
N PRO A 50 -12.80 -6.47 9.72
CA PRO A 50 -13.06 -6.13 11.11
C PRO A 50 -11.77 -5.94 11.92
N ALA A 51 -10.76 -6.78 11.71
CA ALA A 51 -9.46 -6.61 12.35
C ALA A 51 -8.83 -5.27 11.98
N ALA A 52 -8.86 -4.86 10.71
CA ALA A 52 -8.37 -3.56 10.28
C ALA A 52 -9.07 -2.40 10.99
N VAL A 53 -10.39 -2.48 11.20
CA VAL A 53 -11.13 -1.48 11.99
C VAL A 53 -10.64 -1.45 13.44
N ILE A 54 -10.39 -2.61 14.05
CA ILE A 54 -9.84 -2.70 15.42
C ILE A 54 -8.43 -2.09 15.50
N PHE A 55 -7.55 -2.39 14.54
CA PHE A 55 -6.20 -1.80 14.46
C PHE A 55 -6.24 -0.29 14.24
N ALA A 56 -7.16 0.21 13.40
CA ALA A 56 -7.39 1.62 13.20
C ALA A 56 -7.87 2.30 14.48
N ALA A 57 -8.84 1.71 15.18
CA ALA A 57 -9.34 2.21 16.46
C ALA A 57 -8.22 2.26 17.51
N TYR A 58 -7.42 1.18 17.63
CA TYR A 58 -6.23 1.16 18.47
C TYR A 58 -5.27 2.31 18.13
N ALA A 59 -4.95 2.51 16.85
CA ALA A 59 -4.05 3.58 16.42
C ALA A 59 -4.56 4.98 16.80
N LEU A 60 -5.88 5.19 16.85
CA LEU A 60 -6.50 6.42 17.32
C LEU A 60 -6.39 6.59 18.85
N THR A 61 -6.46 5.50 19.64
CA THR A 61 -6.31 5.58 21.11
C THR A 61 -4.90 5.94 21.56
N VAL A 62 -3.88 5.59 20.76
CA VAL A 62 -2.47 5.91 21.04
C VAL A 62 -1.97 7.10 20.21
N ALA A 63 -2.89 7.84 19.59
CA ALA A 63 -2.55 8.84 18.60
C ALA A 63 -1.77 10.01 19.21
N ASP A 64 -0.63 10.33 18.61
CA ASP A 64 0.05 11.59 18.84
C ASP A 64 -0.11 12.47 17.60
N PHE A 65 -1.11 13.35 17.63
CA PHE A 65 -1.42 14.22 16.48
C PHE A 65 -0.29 15.19 16.13
N SER A 66 0.69 15.41 17.02
CA SER A 66 1.90 16.17 16.67
C SER A 66 2.72 15.46 15.59
N GLU A 67 2.76 14.13 15.62
CA GLU A 67 3.43 13.27 14.64
C GLU A 67 2.69 13.21 13.29
N TRP A 68 1.42 13.62 13.25
CA TRP A 68 0.62 13.59 12.03
C TRP A 68 0.83 14.83 11.16
N LYS A 69 1.26 15.94 11.76
CA LYS A 69 1.45 17.23 11.08
C LYS A 69 2.38 17.09 9.86
N GLY A 70 1.93 17.62 8.73
CA GLY A 70 2.66 17.57 7.45
C GLY A 70 2.59 16.23 6.71
N ARG A 71 1.82 15.25 7.19
CA ARG A 71 1.76 13.88 6.62
C ARG A 71 0.35 13.36 6.33
N LEU A 72 -0.65 14.25 6.33
CA LEU A 72 -2.06 13.90 6.14
C LEU A 72 -2.47 13.73 4.67
N PHE A 73 -1.61 14.04 3.72
CA PHE A 73 -1.97 13.98 2.30
C PHE A 73 -2.51 12.60 1.85
N PRO A 74 -1.90 11.45 2.23
CA PRO A 74 -2.49 10.15 1.92
C PRO A 74 -3.86 9.91 2.56
N LEU A 75 -4.12 10.50 3.74
CA LEU A 75 -5.42 10.41 4.39
C LEU A 75 -6.49 11.13 3.56
N TYR A 76 -6.18 12.33 3.04
CA TYR A 76 -7.09 13.05 2.17
C TYR A 76 -7.42 12.29 0.89
N ILE A 77 -6.44 11.59 0.30
CA ILE A 77 -6.69 10.71 -0.85
C ILE A 77 -7.68 9.59 -0.47
N LEU A 78 -7.45 8.92 0.67
CA LEU A 78 -8.34 7.83 1.12
C LEU A 78 -9.76 8.34 1.42
N LEU A 79 -9.89 9.51 2.04
CA LEU A 79 -11.19 10.14 2.30
C LEU A 79 -11.89 10.58 1.01
N ALA A 80 -11.15 11.12 0.04
CA ALA A 80 -11.70 11.48 -1.27
C ALA A 80 -12.18 10.25 -2.05
N LEU A 81 -11.43 9.14 -1.99
CA LEU A 81 -11.86 7.86 -2.57
C LEU A 81 -13.11 7.31 -1.87
N ALA A 82 -13.17 7.38 -0.55
CA ALA A 82 -14.35 6.97 0.21
C ALA A 82 -15.58 7.82 -0.18
N ALA A 83 -15.42 9.15 -0.23
CA ALA A 83 -16.47 10.07 -0.65
C ALA A 83 -16.95 9.77 -2.07
N LEU A 84 -16.04 9.53 -3.01
CA LEU A 84 -16.38 9.13 -4.38
C LEU A 84 -17.22 7.85 -4.41
N MET A 85 -16.84 6.82 -3.65
CA MET A 85 -17.60 5.57 -3.59
C MET A 85 -18.97 5.75 -2.93
N VAL A 86 -19.08 6.60 -1.90
CA VAL A 86 -20.38 6.96 -1.29
C VAL A 86 -21.27 7.69 -2.29
N ILE A 87 -20.74 8.66 -3.03
CA ILE A 87 -21.47 9.37 -4.09
C ILE A 87 -21.95 8.38 -5.16
N GLN A 88 -21.11 7.41 -5.54
CA GLN A 88 -21.48 6.37 -6.49
C GLN A 88 -22.65 5.49 -6.03
N LEU A 89 -22.93 5.43 -4.73
CA LEU A 89 -24.01 4.63 -4.15
C LEU A 89 -25.32 5.40 -3.98
N ILE A 90 -25.32 6.73 -4.21
CA ILE A 90 -26.54 7.54 -4.12
C ILE A 90 -27.50 7.14 -5.25
N PRO A 91 -28.74 6.71 -4.93
CA PRO A 91 -29.73 6.38 -5.93
C PRO A 91 -30.21 7.64 -6.64
N LEU A 92 -30.25 7.59 -7.97
CA LEU A 92 -30.76 8.65 -8.83
C LEU A 92 -32.16 8.30 -9.34
N PRO A 93 -33.02 9.30 -9.56
CA PRO A 93 -34.31 9.09 -10.19
C PRO A 93 -34.15 8.61 -11.63
N PRO A 94 -35.12 7.86 -12.16
CA PRO A 94 -35.07 7.29 -13.51
C PRO A 94 -34.80 8.33 -14.61
N SER A 95 -35.38 9.52 -14.47
CA SER A 95 -35.23 10.63 -15.41
C SER A 95 -33.77 11.10 -15.57
N LEU A 96 -32.98 11.04 -14.49
CA LEU A 96 -31.55 11.39 -14.53
C LEU A 96 -30.69 10.18 -14.87
N TRP A 97 -30.98 9.02 -14.28
CA TRP A 97 -30.14 7.84 -14.43
C TRP A 97 -30.07 7.33 -15.87
N THR A 98 -31.19 7.34 -16.59
CA THR A 98 -31.28 6.88 -17.98
C THR A 98 -30.60 7.79 -19.00
N GLN A 99 -30.32 9.04 -18.63
CA GLN A 99 -29.60 10.00 -19.48
C GLN A 99 -28.08 9.86 -19.36
N LEU A 100 -27.58 9.08 -18.39
CA LEU A 100 -26.15 8.87 -18.23
C LEU A 100 -25.59 8.01 -19.38
N PRO A 101 -24.31 8.21 -19.76
CA PRO A 101 -23.66 7.38 -20.75
C PRO A 101 -23.74 5.88 -20.40
N GLU A 102 -23.82 5.03 -21.42
CA GLU A 102 -23.85 3.56 -21.31
C GLU A 102 -25.08 3.00 -20.58
N ARG A 103 -26.19 3.75 -20.49
CA ARG A 103 -27.45 3.31 -19.86
C ARG A 103 -28.58 2.93 -20.82
N GLU A 104 -28.39 3.16 -22.11
CA GLU A 104 -29.37 2.85 -23.15
C GLU A 104 -29.76 1.37 -23.14
N LEU A 105 -28.77 0.46 -23.10
CA LEU A 105 -29.02 -0.98 -23.04
C LEU A 105 -29.89 -1.38 -21.85
N PHE A 106 -29.68 -0.78 -20.67
CA PHE A 106 -30.48 -1.07 -19.49
C PHE A 106 -31.91 -0.55 -19.61
N LYS A 107 -32.07 0.63 -20.22
CA LYS A 107 -33.38 1.23 -20.50
C LYS A 107 -34.17 0.38 -21.49
N ASP A 108 -33.55 -0.06 -22.59
CA ASP A 108 -34.20 -0.84 -23.63
C ASP A 108 -34.67 -2.21 -23.11
N ILE A 109 -33.83 -2.88 -22.32
CA ILE A 109 -34.19 -4.14 -21.66
C ILE A 109 -35.38 -3.94 -20.71
N ALA A 110 -35.40 -2.85 -19.93
CA ALA A 110 -36.49 -2.58 -18.99
C ALA A 110 -37.82 -2.35 -19.73
N VAL A 111 -37.81 -1.59 -20.83
CA VAL A 111 -38.98 -1.35 -21.68
C VAL A 111 -39.50 -2.66 -22.28
N LEU A 112 -38.61 -3.49 -22.85
CA LEU A 112 -38.99 -4.79 -23.43
C LEU A 112 -39.54 -5.76 -22.39
N ALA A 113 -39.04 -5.70 -21.16
CA ALA A 113 -39.50 -6.54 -20.06
C ALA A 113 -40.79 -6.03 -19.39
N GLY A 114 -41.30 -4.86 -19.80
CA GLY A 114 -42.44 -4.21 -19.13
C GLY A 114 -42.15 -3.82 -17.67
N ILE A 115 -40.88 -3.56 -17.35
CA ILE A 115 -40.43 -3.20 -16.01
C ILE A 115 -40.21 -1.69 -15.96
N ASP A 116 -40.94 -1.02 -15.07
CA ASP A 116 -40.67 0.39 -14.78
C ASP A 116 -39.25 0.57 -14.28
N GLN A 117 -38.55 1.57 -14.81
CA GLN A 117 -37.19 1.83 -14.42
C GLN A 117 -37.16 2.31 -12.95
N PRO A 118 -36.55 1.56 -12.01
CA PRO A 118 -36.51 1.95 -10.62
C PRO A 118 -35.43 3.02 -10.39
N TRP A 119 -35.42 3.61 -9.19
CA TRP A 119 -34.28 4.41 -8.73
C TRP A 119 -33.04 3.51 -8.62
N ARG A 120 -31.92 3.96 -9.20
CA ARG A 120 -30.70 3.18 -9.27
C ARG A 120 -29.49 4.01 -8.85
N PRO A 121 -28.51 3.41 -8.14
CA PRO A 121 -27.25 4.07 -7.85
C PRO A 121 -26.52 4.50 -9.12
N LEU A 122 -25.67 5.52 -8.99
CA LEU A 122 -24.74 5.91 -10.05
C LEU A 122 -23.83 4.72 -10.45
N SER A 123 -23.44 3.87 -9.51
CA SER A 123 -22.69 2.63 -9.79
C SER A 123 -23.53 1.59 -10.52
N ILE A 124 -22.97 0.97 -11.56
CA ILE A 124 -23.57 -0.18 -12.26
C ILE A 124 -23.54 -1.45 -11.38
N ALA A 125 -22.55 -1.55 -10.48
CA ALA A 125 -22.38 -2.69 -9.60
C ALA A 125 -22.27 -2.21 -8.13
N PRO A 126 -23.40 -1.81 -7.50
CA PRO A 126 -23.39 -1.24 -6.15
C PRO A 126 -22.73 -2.15 -5.10
N SER A 127 -22.92 -3.46 -5.19
CA SER A 127 -22.28 -4.44 -4.28
C SER A 127 -20.76 -4.41 -4.38
N ARG A 128 -20.19 -4.26 -5.59
CA ARG A 128 -18.74 -4.13 -5.80
C ARG A 128 -18.19 -2.78 -5.34
N THR A 129 -18.98 -1.72 -5.48
CA THR A 129 -18.64 -0.40 -4.93
C THR A 129 -18.62 -0.44 -3.40
N LEU A 130 -19.61 -1.07 -2.76
CA LEU A 130 -19.62 -1.30 -1.31
C LEU A 130 -18.42 -2.14 -0.86
N ASN A 131 -18.11 -3.22 -1.58
CA ASN A 131 -16.93 -4.05 -1.30
C ASN A 131 -15.62 -3.24 -1.36
N SER A 132 -15.50 -2.34 -2.33
CA SER A 132 -14.35 -1.42 -2.45
C SER A 132 -14.30 -0.42 -1.29
N LEU A 133 -15.45 0.16 -0.92
CA LEU A 133 -15.56 1.11 0.20
C LEU A 133 -15.12 0.46 1.52
N PHE A 134 -15.61 -0.75 1.83
CA PHE A 134 -15.18 -1.48 3.03
C PHE A 134 -13.72 -1.89 2.99
N SER A 135 -13.16 -2.11 1.79
CA SER A 135 -11.73 -2.43 1.64
C SER A 135 -10.82 -1.26 2.02
N LEU A 136 -11.31 0.00 2.03
CA LEU A 136 -10.54 1.16 2.50
C LEU A 136 -10.19 1.10 3.99
N SER A 137 -10.88 0.26 4.79
CA SER A 137 -10.52 0.02 6.19
C SER A 137 -9.06 -0.44 6.35
N VAL A 138 -8.56 -1.27 5.43
CA VAL A 138 -7.20 -1.84 5.47
C VAL A 138 -6.12 -0.77 5.29
N PRO A 139 -6.09 0.03 4.19
CA PRO A 139 -5.11 1.09 4.04
C PRO A 139 -5.28 2.21 5.07
N LEU A 140 -6.50 2.49 5.56
CA LEU A 140 -6.71 3.44 6.67
C LEU A 140 -6.02 2.98 7.95
N ALA A 141 -6.18 1.71 8.32
CA ALA A 141 -5.52 1.12 9.48
C ALA A 141 -3.99 1.17 9.35
N ALA A 142 -3.45 0.78 8.19
CA ALA A 142 -2.00 0.87 7.92
C ALA A 142 -1.48 2.31 8.05
N LEU A 143 -2.23 3.28 7.51
CA LEU A 143 -1.86 4.68 7.56
C LEU A 143 -1.86 5.22 9.00
N PHE A 144 -2.92 4.98 9.78
CA PHE A 144 -2.98 5.43 11.17
C PHE A 144 -1.89 4.80 12.03
N LEU A 145 -1.62 3.50 11.86
CA LEU A 145 -0.51 2.84 12.55
C LEU A 145 0.84 3.48 12.18
N TYR A 146 1.07 3.77 10.89
CA TYR A 146 2.30 4.39 10.42
C TYR A 146 2.48 5.85 10.88
N LEU A 147 1.41 6.64 10.90
CA LEU A 147 1.45 8.05 11.34
C LEU A 147 1.89 8.18 12.80
N ASN A 148 1.60 7.18 13.63
CA ASN A 148 1.96 7.16 15.05
C ASN A 148 3.37 6.66 15.38
N LEU A 149 4.16 6.31 14.35
CA LEU A 149 5.56 5.92 14.53
C LEU A 149 6.48 7.14 14.58
N PRO A 150 7.52 7.15 15.43
CA PRO A 150 8.58 8.15 15.33
C PRO A 150 9.41 7.96 14.05
N ASN A 151 10.14 9.00 13.64
CA ASN A 151 10.89 9.01 12.38
C ASN A 151 11.84 7.81 12.19
N GLU A 152 12.53 7.35 13.24
CA GLU A 152 13.43 6.19 13.15
C GLU A 152 12.69 4.89 12.82
N MET A 153 11.52 4.68 13.42
CA MET A 153 10.70 3.48 13.20
C MET A 153 9.97 3.53 11.85
N ARG A 154 9.63 4.72 11.35
CA ARG A 154 9.05 4.90 10.01
C ARG A 154 9.98 4.37 8.91
N PHE A 155 11.28 4.67 9.00
CA PHE A 155 12.27 4.14 8.06
C PHE A 155 12.32 2.61 8.10
N ARG A 156 12.31 2.02 9.30
CA ARG A 156 12.24 0.55 9.48
C ARG A 156 10.95 -0.04 8.92
N ALA A 157 9.82 0.66 9.03
CA ALA A 157 8.54 0.20 8.50
C ALA A 157 8.56 0.15 6.97
N ILE A 158 9.17 1.14 6.31
CA ILE A 158 9.34 1.10 4.85
C ILE A 158 10.24 -0.06 4.43
N ILE A 159 11.34 -0.31 5.13
CA ILE A 159 12.20 -1.49 4.87
C ILE A 159 11.37 -2.78 5.01
N LEU A 160 10.56 -2.89 6.07
CA LEU A 160 9.73 -4.07 6.29
C LEU A 160 8.72 -4.28 5.15
N ILE A 161 8.07 -3.21 4.67
CA ILE A 161 7.20 -3.27 3.50
C ILE A 161 7.98 -3.77 2.27
N MET A 162 9.17 -3.22 2.00
CA MET A 162 10.01 -3.67 0.89
C MET A 162 10.37 -5.16 1.01
N ILE A 163 10.68 -5.64 2.21
CA ILE A 163 10.96 -7.06 2.47
C ILE A 163 9.74 -7.91 2.11
N PHE A 164 8.53 -7.55 2.53
CA PHE A 164 7.32 -8.28 2.17
C PHE A 164 7.06 -8.28 0.65
N ILE A 165 7.32 -7.16 -0.03
CA ILE A 165 7.17 -7.11 -1.51
C ILE A 165 8.22 -8.00 -2.19
N LEU A 166 9.46 -8.02 -1.70
CA LEU A 166 10.51 -8.92 -2.20
C LEU A 166 10.13 -10.38 -1.97
N PHE A 167 9.57 -10.73 -0.81
CA PHE A 167 9.00 -12.07 -0.61
C PHE A 167 7.86 -12.37 -1.58
N SER A 168 7.00 -11.39 -1.89
CA SER A 168 5.98 -11.54 -2.94
C SER A 168 6.61 -11.86 -4.30
N ALA A 169 7.72 -11.19 -4.65
CA ALA A 169 8.45 -11.42 -5.88
C ALA A 169 9.07 -12.84 -5.93
N LEU A 170 9.68 -13.28 -4.83
CA LEU A 170 10.24 -14.64 -4.72
C LEU A 170 9.15 -15.71 -4.82
N LEU A 171 8.02 -15.50 -4.14
CA LEU A 171 6.86 -16.38 -4.23
C LEU A 171 6.33 -16.43 -5.68
N ALA A 172 6.27 -15.28 -6.36
CA ALA A 172 5.83 -15.19 -7.74
C ALA A 172 6.76 -15.93 -8.72
N ILE A 173 8.08 -15.90 -8.49
CA ILE A 173 9.05 -16.70 -9.24
C ILE A 173 8.82 -18.19 -8.99
N GLY A 174 8.63 -18.60 -7.73
CA GLY A 174 8.33 -19.99 -7.37
C GLY A 174 7.05 -20.50 -8.02
N GLN A 175 6.00 -19.67 -8.07
CA GLN A 175 4.70 -19.99 -8.68
C GLN A 175 4.81 -20.36 -10.16
N ILE A 176 5.69 -19.70 -10.92
CA ILE A 176 5.89 -19.96 -12.36
C ILE A 176 6.97 -20.99 -12.66
N ALA A 177 7.89 -21.24 -11.72
CA ALA A 177 8.94 -22.25 -11.87
C ALA A 177 8.43 -23.68 -11.63
N GLY A 178 7.37 -23.82 -10.82
CA GLY A 178 6.78 -25.12 -10.49
C GLY A 178 5.69 -25.59 -11.47
N PRO A 179 5.08 -26.77 -11.21
CA PRO A 179 3.95 -27.27 -11.97
C PRO A 179 2.76 -26.30 -11.95
N SER A 180 1.90 -26.37 -12.97
CA SER A 180 0.66 -25.61 -12.99
C SER A 180 -0.19 -25.89 -11.75
N LYS A 181 -0.77 -24.83 -11.16
CA LYS A 181 -1.60 -24.90 -9.95
C LYS A 181 -0.90 -25.51 -8.72
N ASN A 182 0.41 -25.29 -8.58
CA ASN A 182 1.16 -25.71 -7.39
C ASN A 182 0.66 -25.04 -6.08
N ALA A 183 1.14 -25.56 -4.94
CA ALA A 183 0.73 -25.11 -3.60
C ALA A 183 1.14 -23.66 -3.25
N LEU A 184 1.97 -23.00 -4.08
CA LEU A 184 2.38 -21.61 -3.86
C LEU A 184 1.29 -20.62 -4.27
N TYR A 185 0.24 -21.07 -4.98
CA TYR A 185 -0.94 -20.26 -5.25
C TYR A 185 -1.87 -20.22 -4.02
N LEU A 186 -1.91 -19.07 -3.35
CA LEU A 186 -2.64 -18.90 -2.08
C LEU A 186 -4.17 -18.83 -2.23
N TYR A 187 -4.67 -18.66 -3.45
CA TYR A 187 -6.10 -18.48 -3.72
C TYR A 187 -6.61 -19.51 -4.71
N ARG A 188 -7.77 -20.09 -4.41
CA ARG A 188 -8.47 -21.04 -5.28
C ARG A 188 -8.81 -20.46 -6.66
N ILE A 189 -9.24 -19.20 -6.68
CA ILE A 189 -9.56 -18.46 -7.91
C ILE A 189 -8.45 -17.43 -8.13
N THR A 190 -7.56 -17.72 -9.06
CA THR A 190 -6.35 -16.92 -9.32
C THR A 190 -5.91 -17.02 -10.79
N ASN A 191 -5.01 -16.15 -11.22
CA ASN A 191 -4.33 -16.29 -12.51
C ASN A 191 -3.25 -17.38 -12.44
N PHE A 192 -3.65 -18.64 -12.57
CA PHE A 192 -2.70 -19.76 -12.64
C PHE A 192 -1.72 -19.59 -13.80
N ASN A 193 -0.50 -20.10 -13.62
CA ASN A 193 0.63 -19.95 -14.54
C ASN A 193 1.07 -18.49 -14.79
N SER A 194 0.56 -17.54 -14.01
CA SER A 194 1.09 -16.17 -13.94
C SER A 194 1.79 -15.93 -12.60
N PRO A 195 2.78 -15.02 -12.56
CA PRO A 195 3.46 -14.63 -11.32
C PRO A 195 2.55 -13.68 -10.52
N VAL A 196 1.80 -14.22 -9.56
CA VAL A 196 0.82 -13.45 -8.76
C VAL A 196 1.31 -13.10 -7.35
N GLY A 197 2.39 -13.72 -6.88
CA GLY A 197 2.96 -13.48 -5.56
C GLY A 197 1.92 -13.75 -4.46
N PHE A 198 1.81 -12.83 -3.50
CA PHE A 198 0.78 -12.89 -2.45
C PHE A 198 -0.64 -12.57 -2.94
N PHE A 199 -0.84 -12.23 -4.23
CA PHE A 199 -2.15 -11.88 -4.77
C PHE A 199 -2.83 -13.04 -5.51
N ALA A 200 -4.13 -12.91 -5.73
CA ALA A 200 -4.90 -13.73 -6.66
C ALA A 200 -4.80 -13.24 -8.11
N ASN A 201 -4.32 -12.01 -8.32
CA ASN A 201 -4.37 -11.34 -9.62
C ASN A 201 -3.01 -10.77 -10.01
N ARG A 202 -2.55 -11.16 -11.20
CA ARG A 202 -1.24 -10.76 -11.75
C ARG A 202 -1.09 -9.24 -11.92
N ASN A 203 -2.18 -8.52 -12.16
CA ASN A 203 -2.16 -7.07 -12.30
C ASN A 203 -1.88 -6.40 -10.94
N HIS A 204 -2.38 -6.96 -9.83
CA HIS A 204 -2.09 -6.43 -8.50
C HIS A 204 -0.62 -6.65 -8.13
N GLN A 205 -0.07 -7.83 -8.44
CA GLN A 205 1.36 -8.09 -8.27
C GLN A 205 2.22 -7.13 -9.09
N ALA A 206 1.89 -6.92 -10.36
CA ALA A 206 2.62 -5.99 -11.22
C ALA A 206 2.62 -4.56 -10.66
N SER A 207 1.48 -4.07 -10.17
CA SER A 207 1.36 -2.76 -9.53
C SER A 207 2.18 -2.65 -8.24
N LEU A 208 2.19 -3.71 -7.41
CA LEU A 208 2.99 -3.76 -6.18
C LEU A 208 4.49 -3.72 -6.50
N LEU A 209 4.93 -4.47 -7.50
CA LEU A 209 6.33 -4.48 -7.95
C LEU A 209 6.76 -3.13 -8.53
N ALA A 210 5.88 -2.45 -9.28
CA ALA A 210 6.13 -1.09 -9.75
C ALA A 210 6.29 -0.10 -8.58
N ALA A 211 5.50 -0.23 -7.51
CA ALA A 211 5.68 0.56 -6.30
C ALA A 211 7.02 0.27 -5.60
N LEU A 212 7.48 -0.99 -5.60
CA LEU A 212 8.79 -1.35 -5.04
C LEU A 212 9.95 -0.67 -5.78
N ILE A 213 9.86 -0.48 -7.11
CA ILE A 213 10.88 0.26 -7.87
C ILE A 213 11.07 1.68 -7.30
N LEU A 214 9.96 2.40 -7.01
CA LEU A 214 10.01 3.73 -6.38
C LEU A 214 10.69 3.69 -5.00
N LEU A 215 10.30 2.71 -4.17
CA LEU A 215 10.87 2.54 -2.83
C LEU A 215 12.37 2.22 -2.88
N LEU A 216 12.82 1.42 -3.84
CA LEU A 216 14.23 1.09 -4.03
C LEU A 216 15.05 2.31 -4.47
N GLY A 217 14.52 3.16 -5.35
CA GLY A 217 15.17 4.42 -5.74
C GLY A 217 15.32 5.39 -4.56
N TRP A 218 14.24 5.57 -3.79
CA TRP A 218 14.26 6.35 -2.54
C TRP A 218 15.24 5.78 -1.50
N TYR A 219 15.22 4.47 -1.30
CA TYR A 219 16.09 3.78 -0.34
C TYR A 219 17.57 3.92 -0.73
N GLY A 220 17.90 3.79 -2.02
CA GLY A 220 19.26 3.98 -2.52
C GLY A 220 19.77 5.42 -2.37
N GLY A 221 18.90 6.42 -2.56
CA GLY A 221 19.28 7.84 -2.53
C GLY A 221 19.53 8.43 -1.14
N ILE A 222 18.88 7.91 -0.09
CA ILE A 222 19.01 8.47 1.27
C ILE A 222 20.34 8.11 1.95
N ILE A 223 21.17 7.27 1.33
CA ILE A 223 22.31 6.67 2.02
C ILE A 223 23.60 7.45 1.77
N ASN A 224 24.41 7.57 2.83
CA ASN A 224 25.74 8.14 2.75
C ASN A 224 26.66 7.23 1.89
N ALA A 225 26.84 7.59 0.62
CA ALA A 225 27.72 6.90 -0.34
C ALA A 225 29.19 6.84 0.10
N GLN A 226 29.60 7.62 1.10
CA GLN A 226 30.97 7.61 1.62
C GLN A 226 31.26 6.44 2.58
N LYS A 227 30.24 5.66 2.99
CA LYS A 227 30.43 4.46 3.81
C LYS A 227 30.27 3.20 2.96
N LEU A 228 31.09 2.18 3.20
CA LEU A 228 31.01 0.87 2.52
C LEU A 228 29.59 0.27 2.55
N ARG A 229 28.88 0.42 3.67
CA ARG A 229 27.47 -0.01 3.83
C ARG A 229 26.49 0.73 2.91
N GLY A 230 26.85 1.92 2.42
CA GLY A 230 26.06 2.68 1.46
C GLY A 230 26.15 2.12 0.05
N ASN A 231 27.35 1.79 -0.40
CA ASN A 231 27.56 1.19 -1.72
C ASN A 231 26.87 -0.17 -1.85
N VAL A 232 26.97 -1.03 -0.83
CA VAL A 232 26.30 -2.34 -0.81
C VAL A 232 24.78 -2.20 -0.94
N ARG A 233 24.18 -1.21 -0.26
CA ARG A 233 22.73 -0.97 -0.32
C ARG A 233 22.28 -0.39 -1.64
N ALA A 234 23.00 0.58 -2.20
CA ALA A 234 22.71 1.14 -3.51
C ALA A 234 22.83 0.07 -4.60
N PHE A 235 23.88 -0.73 -4.57
CA PHE A 235 24.06 -1.87 -5.46
C PHE A 235 22.94 -2.89 -5.30
N GLY A 236 22.58 -3.23 -4.06
CA GLY A 236 21.46 -4.13 -3.78
C GLY A 236 20.11 -3.60 -4.31
N ALA A 237 19.87 -2.29 -4.23
CA ALA A 237 18.67 -1.67 -4.78
C ALA A 237 18.61 -1.75 -6.31
N ILE A 238 19.73 -1.47 -6.98
CA ILE A 238 19.86 -1.59 -8.45
C ILE A 238 19.64 -3.05 -8.87
N LEU A 239 20.31 -4.00 -8.21
CA LEU A 239 20.16 -5.42 -8.50
C LEU A 239 18.72 -5.89 -8.32
N ALA A 240 18.04 -5.44 -7.26
CA ALA A 240 16.63 -5.76 -7.04
C ALA A 240 15.75 -5.21 -8.18
N ILE A 241 15.97 -3.97 -8.65
CA ILE A 241 15.24 -3.41 -9.79
C ILE A 241 15.45 -4.25 -11.06
N ILE A 242 16.70 -4.66 -11.33
CA ILE A 242 17.04 -5.49 -12.49
C ILE A 242 16.30 -6.83 -12.45
N VAL A 243 16.14 -7.44 -11.27
CA VAL A 243 15.40 -8.70 -11.12
C VAL A 243 13.88 -8.50 -11.21
N ILE A 244 13.36 -7.40 -10.67
CA ILE A 244 11.91 -7.12 -10.62
C ILE A 244 11.34 -6.77 -11.99
N LEU A 245 12.09 -6.05 -12.83
CA LEU A 245 11.60 -5.59 -14.13
C LEU A 245 11.14 -6.76 -15.02
N PRO A 246 11.95 -7.80 -15.31
CA PRO A 246 11.50 -8.97 -16.06
C PRO A 246 10.27 -9.63 -15.46
N LEU A 247 10.17 -9.70 -14.13
CA LEU A 247 9.02 -10.29 -13.46
C LEU A 247 7.74 -9.51 -13.77
N ILE A 248 7.79 -8.17 -13.81
CA ILE A 248 6.66 -7.33 -14.26
C ILE A 248 6.29 -7.65 -15.72
N PHE A 249 7.27 -7.80 -16.63
CA PHE A 249 6.98 -8.19 -18.01
C PHE A 249 6.27 -9.54 -18.09
N ILE A 250 6.73 -10.54 -17.33
CA ILE A 250 6.14 -11.88 -17.30
C ILE A 250 4.69 -11.86 -16.78
N THR A 251 4.30 -10.89 -15.93
CA THR A 251 2.88 -10.76 -15.52
C THR A 251 1.94 -10.51 -16.70
N GLY A 252 2.42 -9.93 -17.81
CA GLY A 252 1.58 -9.50 -18.93
C GLY A 252 0.61 -8.36 -18.60
N SER A 253 0.80 -7.65 -17.49
CA SER A 253 -0.04 -6.52 -17.07
C SER A 253 0.33 -5.24 -17.81
N ARG A 254 -0.53 -4.78 -18.74
CA ARG A 254 -0.35 -3.49 -19.44
C ARG A 254 -0.24 -2.31 -18.46
N ALA A 255 -1.10 -2.29 -17.45
CA ALA A 255 -1.06 -1.27 -16.40
C ALA A 255 0.24 -1.36 -15.59
N GLY A 256 0.71 -2.56 -15.26
CA GLY A 256 1.98 -2.79 -14.58
C GLY A 256 3.18 -2.26 -15.37
N LEU A 257 3.19 -2.49 -16.69
CA LEU A 257 4.21 -1.95 -17.59
C LEU A 257 4.21 -0.41 -17.60
N ILE A 258 3.04 0.21 -17.76
CA ILE A 258 2.89 1.68 -17.73
C ILE A 258 3.37 2.23 -16.38
N LEU A 259 2.95 1.63 -15.27
CA LEU A 259 3.36 2.04 -13.93
C LEU A 259 4.87 1.87 -13.72
N SER A 260 5.47 0.78 -14.20
CA SER A 260 6.92 0.57 -14.11
C SER A 260 7.71 1.56 -14.97
N GLY A 261 7.17 1.93 -16.15
CA GLY A 261 7.73 2.96 -17.02
C GLY A 261 7.73 4.34 -16.37
N ALA A 262 6.72 4.67 -15.56
CA ALA A 262 6.72 5.89 -14.76
C ALA A 262 7.58 5.76 -13.48
N ALA A 263 7.61 4.58 -12.86
CA ALA A 263 8.33 4.33 -11.62
C ALA A 263 9.85 4.41 -11.80
N LEU A 264 10.40 3.97 -12.95
CA LEU A 264 11.84 3.98 -13.21
C LEU A 264 12.43 5.41 -13.22
N PRO A 265 11.94 6.37 -14.02
CA PRO A 265 12.42 7.75 -13.98
C PRO A 265 12.28 8.39 -12.59
N ALA A 266 11.16 8.14 -11.91
CA ALA A 266 10.94 8.65 -10.57
C ALA A 266 11.90 8.04 -9.54
N ALA A 267 12.20 6.75 -9.62
CA ALA A 267 13.19 6.08 -8.78
C ALA A 267 14.60 6.64 -9.00
N ILE A 268 14.98 6.89 -10.27
CA ILE A 268 16.24 7.53 -10.64
C ILE A 268 16.30 8.95 -10.04
N TRP A 269 15.23 9.73 -10.18
CA TRP A 269 15.16 11.08 -9.62
C TRP A 269 15.30 11.07 -8.09
N PHE A 270 14.59 10.16 -7.39
CA PHE A 270 14.71 10.02 -5.94
C PHE A 270 16.13 9.63 -5.52
N PHE A 271 16.77 8.73 -6.27
CA PHE A 271 18.14 8.31 -6.03
C PHE A 271 19.10 9.51 -6.07
N PHE A 272 19.09 10.29 -7.16
CA PHE A 272 19.99 11.43 -7.32
C PHE A 272 19.66 12.61 -6.39
N LYS A 273 18.38 12.88 -6.14
CA LYS A 273 17.97 13.93 -5.20
C LYS A 273 18.39 13.62 -3.77
N GLY A 274 18.33 12.34 -3.37
CA GLY A 274 18.83 11.89 -2.07
C GLY A 274 20.33 12.13 -1.93
N LEU A 275 21.11 11.75 -2.95
CA LEU A 275 22.56 11.93 -2.98
C LEU A 275 22.97 13.42 -2.89
N SER A 276 22.31 14.30 -3.65
CA SER A 276 22.62 15.74 -3.64
C SER A 276 22.30 16.39 -2.30
N THR A 277 21.15 16.05 -1.69
CA THR A 277 20.77 16.56 -0.37
C THR A 277 21.78 16.15 0.71
N MET A 278 22.24 14.90 0.67
CA MET A 278 23.25 14.39 1.59
C MET A 278 24.59 15.10 1.43
N ARG A 279 25.04 15.34 0.20
CA ARG A 279 26.28 16.06 -0.09
C ARG A 279 26.25 17.47 0.50
N LEU A 280 25.17 18.22 0.29
CA LEU A 280 24.99 19.56 0.85
C LEU A 280 25.00 19.57 2.39
N MET A 281 24.42 18.55 3.03
CA MET A 281 24.47 18.42 4.49
C MET A 281 25.88 18.15 5.02
N LEU A 282 26.67 17.34 4.31
CA LEU A 282 28.06 17.05 4.68
C LEU A 282 28.95 18.29 4.53
N GLU A 283 28.84 19.01 3.41
CA GLU A 283 29.56 20.27 3.18
C GLU A 283 29.25 21.30 4.28
N ARG A 284 27.97 21.47 4.66
CA ARG A 284 27.57 22.33 5.78
C ARG A 284 28.15 21.90 7.13
N ARG A 285 28.29 20.60 7.39
CA ARG A 285 28.89 20.08 8.63
C ARG A 285 30.40 20.31 8.68
N LEU A 286 31.09 20.10 7.55
CA LEU A 286 32.54 20.37 7.45
C LEU A 286 32.83 21.85 7.68
N ASN A 287 32.08 22.76 7.04
CA ASN A 287 32.24 24.21 7.19
C ASN A 287 31.93 24.70 8.62
N ARG A 288 30.96 24.08 9.33
CA ARG A 288 30.70 24.38 10.74
C ARG A 288 31.83 23.91 11.67
N ASN A 289 32.51 22.82 11.33
CA ASN A 289 33.58 22.26 12.14
C ASN A 289 34.92 22.98 11.90
N SER A 290 35.18 23.52 10.71
CA SER A 290 36.34 24.38 10.46
C SER A 290 36.22 25.70 11.20
N SER A 291 35.06 26.37 11.11
CA SER A 291 34.80 27.63 11.83
C SER A 291 34.87 27.53 13.36
N LYS A 292 34.75 26.32 13.94
CA LYS A 292 34.90 26.08 15.38
C LYS A 292 36.35 25.79 15.82
N LYS A 293 37.26 25.54 14.88
CA LYS A 293 38.69 25.32 15.18
C LYS A 293 39.53 26.60 15.09
N ASP A 294 38.97 27.65 14.49
CA ASP A 294 39.61 28.96 14.33
C ASP A 294 39.32 29.92 15.51
N PHE A 295 38.77 29.39 16.62
CA PHE A 295 38.61 30.04 17.93
C PHE A 295 39.25 29.16 19.01
#